data_AF-A0A1H6YT96-F1
#
_entry.id   AF-A0A1H6YT96-F1
#
_cell.length_a   1.000
_cell.length_b   1.000
_cell.length_c   1.000
_cell.angle_alpha   90.00
_cell.angle_beta   90.00
_cell.angle_gamma   90.00
#
_symmetry.space_group_name_H-M   'P 1'
#
loop_
_entity.id
_entity.type
_entity.pdbx_description
1 polymer ?
#
loop_
_entity_poly.entity_id
_entity_poly.type
_entity_poly.pdbx_seq_one_letter_code
_entity_poly.pdbx_strand_id
1 'polypeptide(L)' 'MKRKARIFIIFSILLFLFFVVYDWVQFGSVNWISNLMKSVFILAFVRVATWLWDSPHKNKEV' A
#
# COMPACT_ATOMS: atom_id res chain seq x y z
N MET A 1 0.97 12.88 -16.03
CA MET A 1 1.08 12.48 -14.60
C MET A 1 2.49 12.70 -14.06
N LYS A 2 2.61 13.28 -12.86
CA LYS A 2 3.89 13.46 -12.14
C LYS A 2 4.55 12.08 -11.89
N ARG A 3 5.89 11.99 -12.00
CA ARG A 3 6.66 10.72 -11.86
C ARG A 3 6.31 9.94 -10.58
N LYS A 4 6.13 10.65 -9.47
CA LYS A 4 5.74 10.09 -8.16
C LYS A 4 4.39 9.38 -8.20
N ALA A 5 3.40 9.92 -8.91
CA ALA A 5 2.08 9.31 -9.03
C ALA A 5 2.11 8.02 -9.86
N ARG A 6 2.94 7.97 -10.92
CA ARG A 6 3.14 6.75 -11.70
C ARG A 6 3.76 5.62 -10.87
N ILE A 7 4.79 5.92 -10.08
CA ILE A 7 5.44 4.95 -9.21
C ILE A 7 4.45 4.42 -8.16
N PHE A 8 3.65 5.30 -7.57
CA PHE A 8 2.62 4.91 -6.60
C PHE A 8 1.59 3.95 -7.20
N ILE A 9 1.08 4.23 -8.39
CA ILE A 9 0.12 3.35 -9.08
C ILE A 9 0.73 1.98 -9.37
N ILE A 10 1.97 1.94 -9.88
CA ILE A 10 2.67 0.68 -10.16
C ILE A 10 2.84 -0.14 -8.88
N PHE A 11 3.24 0.50 -7.77
CA PHE A 11 3.36 -0.17 -6.47
C PHE A 11 2.03 -0.71 -5.97
N SER A 12 0.94 0.04 -6.11
CA SER A 12 -0.40 -0.42 -5.73
C SER A 12 -0.84 -1.65 -6.52
N ILE A 13 -0.56 -1.68 -7.83
CA ILE A 13 -0.87 -2.83 -8.69
C ILE A 13 -0.03 -4.05 -8.29
N LEU A 14 1.27 -3.87 -8.07
CA LEU A 14 2.16 -4.95 -7.64
C LEU A 14 1.77 -5.52 -6.27
N LEU A 15 1.40 -4.66 -5.32
CA LEU A 15 0.94 -5.08 -3.99
C LEU A 15 -0.34 -5.92 -4.10
N PHE A 16 -1.28 -5.50 -4.94
CA PHE A 16 -2.50 -6.26 -5.17
C PHE A 16 -2.23 -7.63 -5.81
N LEU A 17 -1.38 -7.67 -6.84
CA LEU A 17 -0.98 -8.92 -7.47
C LEU A 17 -0.27 -9.85 -6.49
N PHE A 18 0.57 -9.32 -5.61
CA PHE A 18 1.21 -10.09 -4.56
C PHE A 18 0.18 -10.78 -3.66
N PHE A 19 -0.86 -10.07 -3.20
CA PHE A 19 -1.92 -10.69 -2.40
C PHE A 19 -2.72 -11.72 -3.17
N VAL A 20 -3.02 -11.48 -4.44
CA VAL A 20 -3.71 -12.45 -5.29
C VAL A 20 -2.90 -13.74 -5.43
N VAL A 21 -1.60 -13.63 -5.70
CA VAL A 21 -0.72 -14.80 -5.82
C VAL A 21 -0.58 -15.51 -4.47
N TYR A 22 -0.42 -14.76 -3.38
CA TYR A 22 -0.33 -15.33 -2.03
C TYR A 22 -1.60 -16.13 -1.67
N ASP A 23 -2.78 -15.56 -1.93
CA ASP A 23 -4.07 -16.18 -1.64
C ASP A 23 -4.27 -17.46 -2.47
N TRP A 24 -3.89 -17.40 -3.75
CA TRP A 24 -3.93 -18.56 -4.63
C TRP A 24 -3.00 -19.68 -4.16
N VAL A 25 -1.78 -19.37 -3.73
CA VAL A 25 -0.81 -20.36 -3.23
C VAL A 25 -1.25 -20.97 -1.89
N GLN A 26 -1.82 -20.17 -1.00
CA GLN A 26 -2.18 -20.62 0.36
C GLN A 26 -3.53 -21.33 0.43
N PHE A 27 -4.53 -20.84 -0.29
CA PHE A 27 -5.91 -21.30 -0.16
C PHE A 27 -6.44 -21.98 -1.43
N GLY A 28 -5.64 -22.06 -2.50
CA GLY A 28 -6.05 -22.63 -3.78
C GLY A 28 -7.18 -21.86 -4.48
N SER A 29 -7.55 -20.69 -3.97
CA SER A 29 -8.65 -19.86 -4.44
C SER A 29 -8.27 -18.39 -4.35
N VAL A 30 -8.88 -17.56 -5.22
CA VAL A 30 -8.61 -16.13 -5.27
C VAL A 30 -9.83 -15.37 -4.78
N ASN A 31 -9.69 -14.69 -3.63
CA ASN A 31 -10.69 -13.76 -3.14
C ASN A 31 -10.34 -12.31 -3.55
N TRP A 32 -10.80 -11.92 -4.73
CA TRP A 32 -10.53 -10.60 -5.32
C TRP A 32 -10.89 -9.43 -4.40
N ILE A 33 -12.06 -9.48 -3.75
CA ILE A 33 -12.55 -8.39 -2.88
C ILE A 33 -11.68 -8.31 -1.63
N SER A 34 -11.39 -9.43 -0.98
CA SER A 34 -10.54 -9.47 0.21
C SER A 34 -9.13 -8.95 -0.09
N ASN A 35 -8.54 -9.37 -1.20
CA ASN A 35 -7.19 -8.96 -1.59
C ASN A 35 -7.13 -7.47 -1.98
N LEU A 36 -8.20 -6.93 -2.59
CA LEU A 36 -8.31 -5.50 -2.85
C LEU A 36 -8.38 -4.71 -1.54
N MET A 37 -9.23 -5.13 -0.60
CA MET A 37 -9.38 -4.48 0.71
C MET A 37 -8.07 -4.50 1.51
N LYS A 38 -7.37 -5.64 1.55
CA LYS A 38 -6.04 -5.76 2.18
C LYS A 38 -5.04 -4.79 1.57
N SER A 39 -5.00 -4.70 0.24
CA SER A 39 -4.09 -3.81 -0.49
C SER A 39 -4.37 -2.33 -0.17
N VAL A 40 -5.64 -1.92 -0.21
CA VAL A 40 -6.05 -0.54 0.12
C VAL A 40 -5.73 -0.21 1.57
N PHE A 41 -6.01 -1.13 2.50
CA PHE A 41 -5.71 -0.94 3.91
C PHE A 41 -4.21 -0.73 4.17
N ILE A 42 -3.34 -1.52 3.53
CA ILE A 42 -1.89 -1.36 3.66
C ILE A 42 -1.42 -0.04 3.07
N LEU A 43 -1.93 0.37 1.90
CA LEU A 43 -1.58 1.67 1.32
C LEU A 43 -1.99 2.84 2.23
N ALA A 44 -3.18 2.76 2.83
CA ALA A 44 -3.64 3.74 3.80
C ALA A 44 -2.77 3.74 5.07
N PHE A 45 -2.43 2.57 5.59
CA PHE A 45 -1.55 2.42 6.75
C PHE A 45 -0.16 3.02 6.48
N VAL A 46 0.47 2.68 5.35
CA VAL A 46 1.77 3.24 4.95
C VAL A 46 1.69 4.76 4.83
N ARG A 47 0.58 5.29 4.30
CA ARG A 47 0.38 6.74 4.22
C ARG A 47 0.31 7.41 5.59
N VAL A 48 -0.40 6.80 6.55
CA VAL A 48 -0.48 7.29 7.93
C VAL A 48 0.86 7.14 8.65
N ALA A 49 1.54 6.00 8.49
CA ALA A 49 2.82 5.72 9.10
C ALA A 49 3.92 6.68 8.62
N THR A 50 3.99 6.95 7.32
CA THR A 50 4.92 7.96 6.76
C THR A 50 4.61 9.35 7.29
N TRP A 51 3.33 9.72 7.40
CA TRP A 51 2.94 11.00 7.99
C TRP A 51 3.34 11.15 9.47
N LEU A 52 3.16 10.08 10.26
CA LEU A 52 3.61 10.05 11.66
C LEU A 52 5.13 10.10 11.77
N TRP A 53 5.85 9.43 10.88
CA TRP A 53 7.32 9.41 10.86
C TRP A 53 7.93 10.76 10.45
N ASP A 54 7.27 11.50 9.56
CA ASP A 54 7.71 12.83 9.12
C ASP A 54 7.34 13.94 10.12
N SER A 55 6.29 13.75 10.94
CA SER A 55 5.82 14.73 11.95
C SER A 55 6.88 15.19 12.98
N PRO A 56 7.76 14.35 13.55
CA PRO A 56 8.73 14.80 14.56
C PRO A 56 9.81 15.76 14.04
N HIS A 57 9.97 15.95 12.73
CA HIS A 57 10.98 16.87 12.18
C HIS A 57 10.50 18.31 11.97
N LYS A 58 9.20 18.61 12.13
CA LYS A 58 8.66 19.97 11.94
C LYS A 58 8.77 20.86 13.20
N ASN A 59 9.06 20.29 14.36
CA ASN A 59 9.09 21.02 15.64
C ASN A 59 10.48 21.57 16.05
N LYS A 60 11.46 21.58 15.14
CA LYS A 60 12.83 22.09 15.42
C LYS A 60 13.14 23.44 14.76
N GLU A 61 12.16 24.10 14.15
CA GLU A 61 12.31 25.43 13.52
C GLU A 61 11.50 26.52 14.25
N VAL A 62 11.39 26.44 15.58
CA VAL A 62 10.87 27.52 16.44
C VAL A 62 11.92 27.89 17.47
#